data_AF-A0A537YXR9-F1
#
_entry.id   AF-A0A537YXR9-F1
#
_cell.length_a   1.000
_cell.length_b   1.000
_cell.length_c   1.000
_cell.angle_alpha   90.00
_cell.angle_beta   90.00
_cell.angle_gamma   90.00
#
_symmetry.space_group_name_H-M   'P 1'
#
loop_
_entity.id
_entity.type
_entity.pdbx_description
1 polymer ?
#
loop_
_entity_poly.entity_id
_entity_poly.type
_entity_poly.pdbx_seq_one_letter_code
_entity_poly.pdbx_strand_id
1 'polypeptide(L)'
;MLAPKRVKHRKVHRGRMKGKAKGHTEIQYGKKPAETRMGSGKGNPEGWVAVVKPGRVMFELSGVNEPLAREAMLRAQHKLPIKTKFITRVGE
;
A
#
# COMPACT_ATOMS: atom_id res chain seq x y z
N MET A 1 15.71 29.74 18.91
CA MET A 1 15.51 28.30 18.61
C MET A 1 15.91 28.05 17.17
N LEU A 2 16.95 27.23 16.91
CA LEU A 2 17.38 26.94 15.54
C LEU A 2 16.32 26.10 14.81
N ALA A 3 15.84 26.61 13.67
CA ALA A 3 14.92 25.89 12.81
C ALA A 3 15.55 24.57 12.30
N PRO A 4 14.75 23.49 12.13
CA PRO A 4 15.28 22.19 11.72
C PRO A 4 15.82 22.28 10.28
N LYS A 5 17.12 22.00 10.16
CA LYS A 5 17.85 22.00 8.88
C LYS A 5 17.37 20.80 8.04
N ARG A 6 16.50 21.10 7.06
CA ARG A 6 15.91 20.23 6.02
C ARG A 6 14.76 19.32 6.48
N VAL A 7 13.58 19.61 5.92
CA VAL A 7 12.44 18.66 5.87
C VAL A 7 12.89 17.41 5.11
N LYS A 8 12.60 16.25 5.71
CA LYS A 8 13.06 14.91 5.36
C LYS A 8 12.63 14.49 3.94
N HIS A 9 13.38 14.88 2.92
CA HIS A 9 13.28 14.21 1.61
C HIS A 9 13.97 12.85 1.72
N ARG A 10 13.18 11.84 2.09
CA ARG A 10 13.59 10.42 2.04
C ARG A 10 13.95 10.11 0.59
N LYS A 11 15.24 9.89 0.30
CA LYS A 11 15.69 9.37 -1.00
C LYS A 11 14.93 8.07 -1.24
N VAL A 12 13.97 8.12 -2.16
CA VAL A 12 13.14 6.97 -2.46
C VAL A 12 14.00 5.99 -3.24
N HIS A 13 14.52 4.97 -2.56
CA HIS A 13 15.11 3.81 -3.24
C HIS A 13 13.97 3.00 -3.88
N ARG A 14 13.34 3.57 -4.90
CA ARG A 14 12.43 2.85 -5.79
C ARG A 14 13.33 2.02 -6.70
N GLY A 15 13.52 0.75 -6.34
CA GLY A 15 14.05 -0.25 -7.26
C GLY A 15 13.20 -0.30 -8.55
N ARG A 16 13.71 -0.99 -9.57
CA ARG A 16 13.02 -1.16 -10.85
C ARG A 16 11.66 -1.85 -10.59
N MET A 17 10.56 -1.12 -10.75
CA MET A 17 9.17 -1.57 -10.46
C MET A 17 8.66 -2.67 -11.41
N LYS A 18 9.51 -3.29 -12.23
CA LYS A 18 9.12 -4.34 -13.18
C LYS A 18 9.08 -5.70 -12.46
N GLY A 19 7.99 -6.46 -12.64
CA GLY A 19 7.84 -7.85 -12.15
C GLY A 19 6.48 -8.13 -11.48
N LYS A 20 6.00 -9.37 -11.52
CA LYS A 20 4.80 -9.80 -10.78
C LYS A 20 5.08 -9.70 -9.27
N ALA A 21 4.17 -9.11 -8.49
CA ALA A 21 4.29 -9.12 -7.04
C ALA A 21 4.16 -10.58 -6.56
N LYS A 22 5.25 -11.21 -6.12
CA LYS A 22 5.22 -12.46 -5.35
C LYS A 22 4.50 -12.14 -4.04
N GLY A 23 3.26 -12.64 -3.86
CA GLY A 23 2.62 -12.87 -2.55
C GLY A 23 2.51 -11.71 -1.56
N HIS A 24 1.40 -11.67 -0.84
CA HIS A 24 1.39 -11.12 0.52
C HIS A 24 2.51 -11.84 1.32
N THR A 25 3.20 -11.26 2.31
CA THR A 25 2.57 -10.68 3.49
C THR A 25 3.45 -9.70 4.30
N GLU A 26 4.79 -9.65 4.19
CA GLU A 26 5.55 -8.99 5.28
C GLU A 26 6.75 -8.16 4.82
N ILE A 27 6.52 -6.88 4.53
CA ILE A 27 7.59 -5.88 4.67
C ILE A 27 7.34 -5.14 5.98
N GLN A 28 8.26 -5.34 6.92
CA GLN A 28 8.31 -4.54 8.15
C GLN A 28 8.74 -3.11 7.79
N TYR A 29 7.85 -2.15 7.99
CA TYR A 29 8.24 -0.74 7.96
C TYR A 29 8.60 -0.32 9.38
N GLY A 30 9.77 0.29 9.53
CA GLY A 30 10.20 0.86 10.81
C GLY A 30 10.14 2.38 10.74
N LYS A 31 9.71 3.01 11.83
CA LYS A 31 9.70 4.47 11.96
C LYS A 31 10.39 4.87 13.26
N LYS A 32 10.93 6.09 13.22
CA LYS A 32 11.62 6.71 14.34
C LYS A 32 10.68 7.71 15.00
N PRO A 33 10.75 7.88 16.33
CA PRO A 33 10.03 8.95 17.00
C PRO A 33 10.35 10.30 16.38
N ALA A 34 9.34 11.16 16.24
CA ALA A 34 9.47 12.46 15.57
C ALA A 34 10.48 13.40 16.26
N GLU A 35 10.72 13.20 17.55
CA GLU A 35 11.58 14.02 18.41
C GLU A 35 13.08 13.70 18.26
N THR A 36 13.42 12.59 17.60
CA THR A 36 14.83 12.17 17.45
C THR A 36 15.53 12.90 16.31
N ARG A 37 16.80 13.26 16.53
CA ARG A 37 17.65 13.80 15.45
C ARG A 37 17.90 12.72 14.38
N MET A 38 18.15 13.17 13.16
CA MET A 38 18.52 12.28 12.04
C MET A 38 19.87 11.59 12.33
N GLY A 39 20.00 10.30 12.02
CA GLY A 39 21.18 9.48 12.34
C GLY A 39 20.82 8.24 13.17
N SER A 40 21.80 7.57 13.77
CA SER A 40 21.61 6.48 14.76
C SER A 40 20.84 5.24 14.28
N GLY A 41 21.17 4.71 13.10
CA GLY A 41 20.65 3.43 12.61
C GLY A 41 19.19 3.41 12.15
N LYS A 42 18.60 2.23 11.99
CA LYS A 42 17.21 2.02 11.54
C LYS A 42 16.26 2.06 12.75
N GLY A 43 15.01 2.51 12.56
CA GLY A 43 13.98 2.47 13.61
C GLY A 43 13.38 1.06 13.78
N ASN A 44 12.73 0.83 14.92
CA ASN A 44 12.05 -0.43 15.22
C ASN A 44 10.89 -0.68 14.24
N PRO A 45 10.58 -1.95 13.92
CA PRO A 45 9.38 -2.30 13.15
C PRO A 45 8.10 -1.78 13.84
N GLU A 46 7.23 -1.09 13.10
CA GLU A 46 5.94 -0.59 13.60
C GLU A 46 4.74 -1.36 13.05
N GLY A 47 4.90 -2.06 11.92
CA GLY A 47 3.83 -2.84 11.33
C GLY A 47 4.20 -3.47 10.00
N TRP A 48 3.21 -4.13 9.42
CA TRP A 48 3.34 -4.86 8.17
C TRP A 48 2.63 -4.12 7.04
N VAL A 49 3.25 -4.09 5.87
CA VAL A 49 2.65 -3.55 4.66
C VAL A 49 2.68 -4.56 3.53
N ALA A 50 1.58 -4.63 2.79
CA ALA A 50 1.49 -5.36 1.53
C ALA A 50 1.79 -4.42 0.36
N VAL A 51 2.76 -4.78 -0.48
CA VAL A 51 3.09 -4.00 -1.68
C VAL A 51 2.16 -4.39 -2.82
N VAL A 52 1.25 -3.49 -3.17
CA VAL A 52 0.33 -3.64 -4.31
C VAL A 52 0.90 -2.93 -5.53
N LYS A 53 1.04 -3.65 -6.65
CA LYS A 53 1.47 -3.09 -7.94
C LYS A 53 0.26 -2.71 -8.81
N PRO A 54 0.38 -1.74 -9.73
CA PRO A 54 -0.70 -1.43 -10.67
C PRO A 54 -1.15 -2.66 -11.47
N GLY A 55 -2.46 -2.79 -11.68
CA GLY A 55 -3.05 -3.93 -12.40
C GLY A 55 -3.16 -5.23 -11.59
N ARG A 56 -2.85 -5.21 -10.29
CA ARG A 56 -2.99 -6.37 -9.42
C ARG A 56 -4.43 -6.52 -8.92
N VAL A 57 -5.00 -7.72 -9.07
CA VAL A 57 -6.25 -8.10 -8.42
C VAL A 57 -6.00 -8.28 -6.92
N MET A 58 -6.82 -7.64 -6.10
CA MET A 58 -6.70 -7.63 -4.64
C MET A 58 -7.76 -8.50 -3.96
N PHE A 59 -8.98 -8.48 -4.47
CA PHE A 59 -10.13 -9.19 -3.93
C PHE A 59 -10.87 -9.86 -5.09
N GLU A 60 -11.43 -11.03 -4.80
CA GLU A 60 -12.30 -11.77 -5.70
C GLU A 60 -13.61 -12.04 -4.96
N LEU A 61 -14.73 -11.97 -5.67
CA LEU A 61 -16.06 -12.14 -5.11
C LEU A 61 -16.87 -13.02 -6.07
N SER A 62 -17.49 -14.07 -5.54
CA SER A 62 -18.34 -15.01 -6.28
C SER A 62 -19.63 -15.29 -5.49
N GLY A 63 -20.67 -15.78 -6.19
CA GLY A 63 -21.93 -16.19 -5.55
C GLY A 63 -22.90 -15.06 -5.20
N VAL A 64 -22.72 -13.86 -5.75
CA VAL A 64 -23.63 -12.72 -5.55
C VAL A 64 -24.00 -12.07 -6.88
N ASN A 65 -25.15 -11.40 -6.92
CA ASN A 65 -25.60 -10.65 -8.09
C ASN A 65 -24.66 -9.45 -8.37
N GLU A 66 -24.48 -9.10 -9.65
CA GLU A 66 -23.57 -8.04 -10.09
C GLU A 66 -23.84 -6.67 -9.44
N PRO A 67 -25.09 -6.18 -9.30
CA PRO A 67 -25.34 -4.89 -8.67
C PRO A 67 -24.87 -4.86 -7.21
N LEU A 68 -25.09 -5.95 -6.47
CA LEU A 68 -24.67 -6.08 -5.09
C LEU A 68 -23.14 -6.16 -4.97
N ALA A 69 -22.50 -6.92 -5.86
CA ALA A 69 -21.03 -6.99 -5.94
C ALA A 69 -20.42 -5.61 -6.20
N ARG A 70 -21.00 -4.86 -7.14
CA ARG A 70 -20.55 -3.52 -7.52
C ARG A 70 -20.65 -2.54 -6.36
N GLU A 71 -21.77 -2.52 -5.65
CA GLU A 71 -21.94 -1.67 -4.47
C GLU A 71 -20.95 -2.01 -3.34
N ALA A 72 -20.80 -3.29 -3.03
CA ALA A 72 -19.88 -3.75 -1.99
C ALA A 72 -18.43 -3.35 -2.31
N MET A 73 -18.01 -3.55 -3.56
CA MET A 73 -16.66 -3.22 -4.02
C MET A 73 -16.43 -1.70 -4.11
N LEU A 74 -17.47 -0.92 -4.42
CA LEU A 74 -17.41 0.54 -4.37
C LEU A 74 -17.19 1.04 -2.93
N ARG A 75 -17.94 0.51 -1.97
CA ARG A 75 -17.74 0.84 -0.53
C ARG A 75 -16.34 0.46 -0.06
N ALA A 76 -15.82 -0.68 -0.51
CA ALA A 76 -14.45 -1.08 -0.22
C ALA A 76 -13.42 -0.12 -0.84
N GLN A 77 -13.62 0.32 -2.09
CA GLN A 77 -12.74 1.27 -2.78
C GLN A 77 -12.57 2.57 -1.98
N HIS A 78 -13.63 3.12 -1.39
CA HIS A 78 -13.54 4.35 -0.59
C HIS A 78 -12.71 4.22 0.70
N LYS A 79 -12.47 2.99 1.17
CA LYS A 79 -11.64 2.72 2.36
C LYS A 79 -10.17 2.50 2.02
N LEU A 80 -9.85 2.28 0.75
CA LEU A 80 -8.50 1.96 0.34
C LEU A 80 -7.68 3.24 0.09
N PRO A 81 -6.40 3.27 0.48
CA PRO A 81 -5.53 4.43 0.25
C PRO A 81 -5.03 4.56 -1.20
N ILE A 82 -5.57 3.77 -2.13
CA ILE A 82 -5.15 3.69 -3.53
C ILE A 82 -6.35 3.64 -4.48
N LYS A 83 -6.19 4.16 -5.69
CA LYS A 83 -7.20 4.02 -6.76
C LYS A 83 -7.32 2.56 -7.16
N THR A 84 -8.53 2.04 -7.16
CA THR A 84 -8.85 0.68 -7.61
C THR A 84 -9.82 0.73 -8.79
N LYS A 85 -10.06 -0.41 -9.43
CA LYS A 85 -11.04 -0.56 -10.51
C LYS A 85 -11.80 -1.87 -10.30
N PHE A 86 -13.12 -1.85 -10.48
CA PHE A 86 -13.93 -3.06 -10.53
C PHE A 86 -13.72 -3.74 -11.89
N ILE A 87 -13.43 -5.03 -11.87
CA ILE A 87 -13.24 -5.86 -13.06
C ILE A 87 -14.16 -7.07 -12.97
N THR A 88 -14.68 -7.50 -14.12
CA THR A 88 -15.40 -8.76 -14.26
C THR A 88 -14.50 -9.76 -14.97
N ARG A 89 -14.69 -11.05 -14.70
CA ARG A 89 -14.01 -12.11 -15.44
C ARG A 89 -14.64 -12.20 -16.83
N VAL A 90 -13.83 -12.13 -17.88
CA VAL A 90 -14.31 -12.30 -19.26
C VAL A 90 -14.45 -13.80 -19.50
N GLY A 91 -15.67 -14.31 -19.66
CA GLY A 91 -15.93 -15.72 -19.98
C GLY A 91 -17.06 -16.43 -19.21
N GLU A 92 -17.86 -15.70 -18.44
CA GLU A 92 -19.24 -16.08 -18.05
C GLU A 92 -20.19 -15.02 -18.58
#